data_AF-A0A560URL4-F1
#
_entry.id   AF-A0A560URL4-F1
#
_cell.length_a   1.000
_cell.length_b   1.000
_cell.length_c   1.000
_cell.angle_alpha   90.00
_cell.angle_beta   90.00
_cell.angle_gamma   90.00
#
_symmetry.space_group_name_H-M   'P 1'
#
loop_
_entity.id
_entity.type
_entity.pdbx_description
1 polymer ?
#
loop_
_entity_poly.entity_id
_entity_poly.type
_entity_poly.pdbx_seq_one_letter_code
_entity_poly.pdbx_strand_id
1 'polypeptide(L)'
;MLVGGRFNSPGQPVIYAASTFAGAMLEVLVHARIGKVPRTHVWVEAEVPADLKIERHTFESLPAGWDGAALDVARTFGHAWLSSQRSAVLVVPSVVARAEFNVLVNPQHPEIGRITISEPQPVIWDERLFVSPTGRA
;
A
#
# COMPACT_ATOMS: atom_id res chain seq x y z
N MET A 1 14.52 -3.29 11.87
CA MET A 1 13.31 -3.83 12.51
C MET A 1 12.21 -3.83 11.45
N LEU A 2 11.53 -4.96 11.20
CA LEU A 2 10.39 -4.98 10.28
C LEU A 2 9.24 -4.19 10.92
N VAL A 3 8.89 -3.07 10.31
CA VAL A 3 7.82 -2.18 10.79
C VAL A 3 6.47 -2.74 10.35
N GLY A 4 5.47 -2.72 11.22
CA GLY A 4 4.10 -3.08 10.86
C GLY A 4 3.37 -1.92 10.17
N GLY A 5 2.46 -2.22 9.26
CA GLY A 5 1.57 -1.26 8.60
C GLY A 5 0.16 -1.27 9.19
N ARG A 6 -0.80 -0.77 8.42
CA ARG A 6 -2.23 -0.76 8.78
C ARG A 6 -2.83 -2.16 8.84
N PHE A 7 -2.46 -3.03 7.89
CA PHE A 7 -3.01 -4.38 7.74
C PHE A 7 -2.04 -5.49 8.19
N ASN A 8 -0.92 -5.17 8.82
CA ASN A 8 -0.01 -6.17 9.37
C ASN A 8 0.67 -5.71 10.65
N SER A 9 0.86 -6.64 11.58
CA SER A 9 1.68 -6.42 12.77
C SER A 9 3.18 -6.54 12.43
N PRO A 10 4.07 -5.92 13.22
CA PRO A 10 5.51 -6.16 13.10
C PRO A 10 5.84 -7.65 13.11
N GLY A 11 6.76 -8.08 12.25
CA GLY A 11 7.13 -9.49 12.09
C GLY A 11 6.26 -10.28 11.11
N GLN A 12 5.17 -9.70 10.59
CA GLN A 12 4.37 -10.31 9.51
C GLN A 12 4.69 -9.63 8.17
N PRO A 13 5.34 -10.33 7.23
CA PRO A 13 5.74 -9.72 5.97
C PRO A 13 4.54 -9.48 5.06
N VAL A 14 4.45 -8.28 4.51
CA VAL A 14 3.47 -7.90 3.48
C VAL A 14 4.09 -6.81 2.62
N ILE A 15 3.80 -6.83 1.32
CA ILE A 15 4.20 -5.76 0.41
C ILE A 15 2.99 -4.84 0.21
N TYR A 16 3.18 -3.54 0.41
CA TYR A 16 2.18 -2.52 0.11
C TYR A 16 2.47 -1.92 -1.27
N ALA A 17 1.43 -1.87 -2.09
CA ALA A 17 1.38 -1.19 -3.38
C ALA A 17 0.06 -0.40 -3.47
N ALA A 18 -0.15 0.29 -4.59
CA ALA A 18 -1.41 0.93 -4.92
C ALA A 18 -1.85 0.52 -6.32
N SER A 19 -3.14 0.66 -6.60
CA SER A 19 -3.71 0.33 -7.92
C SER A 19 -3.30 1.33 -9.00
N THR A 20 -2.77 2.50 -8.60
CA THR A 20 -2.27 3.53 -9.51
C THR A 20 -0.94 4.07 -9.01
N PHE A 21 -0.13 4.59 -9.94
CA PHE A 21 1.10 5.29 -9.59
C PHE A 21 0.84 6.53 -8.72
N ALA A 22 -0.22 7.29 -9.02
CA ALA A 22 -0.60 8.48 -8.25
C ALA A 22 -0.98 8.12 -6.80
N GLY A 23 -1.74 7.03 -6.59
CA GLY A 23 -2.08 6.53 -5.27
C GLY A 23 -0.85 6.10 -4.47
N ALA A 24 0.10 5.40 -5.11
CA ALA A 24 1.36 5.03 -4.47
C ALA A 24 2.15 6.29 -4.05
N MET A 25 2.19 7.31 -4.90
CA MET A 25 2.82 8.58 -4.57
C MET A 25 2.14 9.27 -3.38
N LEU A 26 0.81 9.30 -3.32
CA LEU A 26 0.06 9.90 -2.21
C LEU A 26 0.34 9.19 -0.88
N GLU A 27 0.34 7.86 -0.88
CA GLU A 27 0.70 7.07 0.30
C GLU A 27 2.12 7.37 0.77
N VAL A 28 3.08 7.47 -0.15
CA VAL A 28 4.46 7.87 0.18
C VAL A 28 4.48 9.28 0.78
N LEU A 29 3.81 10.26 0.18
CA LEU A 29 3.81 11.65 0.66
C LEU A 29 3.24 11.78 2.08
N VAL A 30 2.13 11.11 2.37
CA VAL A 30 1.50 11.13 3.71
C VAL A 30 2.41 10.52 4.77
N HIS A 31 3.07 9.41 4.45
CA HIS A 31 3.91 8.69 5.41
C HIS A 31 5.33 9.27 5.53
N ALA A 32 5.85 9.86 4.47
CA ALA A 32 7.22 10.36 4.41
C ALA A 32 7.44 11.47 5.46
N ARG A 33 6.49 12.39 5.67
CA ARG A 33 6.69 13.58 6.54
C ARG A 33 8.00 14.33 6.24
N ILE A 34 8.54 14.24 5.02
CA ILE A 34 9.86 14.77 4.67
C ILE A 34 9.67 16.13 4.02
N GLY A 35 10.20 17.20 4.61
CA GLY A 35 10.29 18.52 3.96
C GLY A 35 11.36 18.59 2.85
N LYS A 36 11.71 17.46 2.23
CA LYS A 36 12.74 17.33 1.19
C LYS A 36 12.35 16.22 0.21
N VAL A 37 12.63 16.47 -1.06
CA VAL A 37 12.39 15.54 -2.16
C VAL A 37 13.25 14.28 -2.02
N PRO A 38 12.66 13.07 -1.93
CA PRO A 38 13.42 11.82 -1.92
C PRO A 38 14.06 11.54 -3.28
N ARG A 39 15.38 11.38 -3.34
CA ARG A 39 16.12 11.14 -4.60
C ARG A 39 16.34 9.67 -4.95
N THR A 40 16.06 8.77 -4.02
CA THR A 40 16.32 7.32 -4.16
C THR A 40 15.04 6.52 -4.37
N HIS A 41 13.89 7.19 -4.52
CA HIS A 41 12.63 6.50 -4.77
C HIS A 41 12.58 5.99 -6.21
N VAL A 42 12.20 4.74 -6.31
CA VAL A 42 11.88 4.06 -7.56
C VAL A 42 10.47 3.52 -7.48
N TRP A 43 9.85 3.31 -8.64
CA TRP A 43 8.60 2.59 -8.77
C TRP A 43 8.82 1.36 -9.64
N VAL A 44 8.01 0.33 -9.37
CA VAL A 44 7.93 -0.90 -10.16
C VAL A 44 6.47 -1.13 -10.48
N GLU A 45 6.19 -1.66 -11.66
CA GLU A 45 4.87 -2.18 -12.01
C GLU A 45 4.82 -3.65 -11.66
N ALA A 46 3.74 -4.09 -11.02
CA ALA A 46 3.49 -5.49 -10.73
C ALA A 46 2.34 -5.97 -11.61
N GLU A 47 2.61 -6.92 -12.49
CA GLU A 47 1.60 -7.53 -13.35
C GLU A 47 1.06 -8.80 -12.69
N VAL A 48 -0.26 -8.84 -12.54
CA VAL A 48 -0.98 -9.94 -11.91
C VAL A 48 -1.74 -10.70 -13.01
N PRO A 49 -1.50 -12.00 -13.21
CA PRO A 49 -2.23 -12.80 -14.20
C PRO A 49 -3.74 -12.74 -13.96
N ALA A 50 -4.52 -12.68 -15.04
CA ALA A 50 -5.97 -12.54 -14.98
C ALA A 50 -6.68 -13.69 -14.25
N ASP A 51 -6.08 -14.88 -14.21
CA ASP A 51 -6.57 -16.06 -13.53
C ASP A 51 -6.03 -16.22 -12.09
N LEU A 52 -5.12 -15.35 -11.65
CA LEU A 52 -4.69 -15.32 -10.25
C LEU A 52 -5.82 -14.77 -9.38
N LYS A 53 -6.13 -15.48 -8.30
CA LYS A 53 -7.16 -15.03 -7.37
C LYS A 53 -6.76 -13.73 -6.66
N ILE A 54 -7.58 -12.70 -6.87
CA ILE A 54 -7.49 -11.41 -6.17
C ILE A 54 -8.69 -11.28 -5.24
N GLU A 55 -8.42 -11.04 -3.96
CA GLU A 55 -9.48 -10.66 -3.03
C GLU A 55 -9.67 -9.15 -3.05
N ARG A 56 -10.92 -8.68 -3.06
CA ARG A 56 -11.23 -7.25 -3.15
C ARG A 56 -12.27 -6.86 -2.11
N HIS A 57 -12.01 -5.75 -1.44
CA HIS A 57 -12.91 -5.16 -0.46
C HIS A 57 -13.26 -3.72 -0.83
N THR A 58 -14.50 -3.34 -0.58
CA THR A 58 -14.96 -1.94 -0.52
C THR A 58 -14.89 -1.42 0.92
N PHE A 59 -15.14 -0.12 1.10
CA PHE A 59 -15.16 0.53 2.40
C PHE A 59 -16.15 -0.13 3.38
N GLU A 60 -17.32 -0.51 2.86
CA GLU A 60 -18.44 -1.10 3.61
C GLU A 60 -18.21 -2.59 3.92
N SER A 61 -17.40 -3.27 3.11
CA SER A 61 -17.13 -4.71 3.28
C SER A 61 -16.02 -5.00 4.30
N LEU A 62 -15.27 -3.98 4.72
CA LEU A 62 -14.25 -4.11 5.76
C LEU A 62 -14.88 -3.96 7.16
N PRO A 63 -14.28 -4.55 8.20
CA PRO A 63 -14.78 -4.41 9.57
C PRO A 63 -14.85 -2.95 10.01
N ALA A 64 -15.92 -2.57 10.71
CA ALA A 64 -16.09 -1.21 11.22
C ALA A 64 -14.88 -0.76 12.06
N GLY A 65 -14.34 0.43 11.76
CA GLY A 65 -13.17 1.00 12.44
C GLY A 65 -11.82 0.67 11.80
N TRP A 66 -11.77 -0.08 10.71
CA TRP A 66 -10.51 -0.40 10.00
C TRP A 66 -9.71 0.84 9.54
N ASP A 67 -10.41 1.94 9.23
CA ASP A 67 -9.85 3.22 8.77
C ASP A 67 -9.49 4.17 9.94
N GLY A 68 -9.74 3.75 11.18
CA GLY A 68 -9.48 4.52 12.38
C GLY A 68 -8.00 4.75 12.70
N ALA A 69 -7.75 5.55 13.74
CA ALA A 69 -6.41 5.77 14.29
C ALA A 69 -5.86 4.51 14.99
N ALA A 70 -6.74 3.74 15.62
CA ALA A 70 -6.40 2.45 16.19
C ALA A 70 -6.23 1.41 15.05
N LEU A 71 -5.16 0.63 15.11
CA LEU A 71 -4.79 -0.31 14.03
C LEU A 71 -5.21 -1.76 14.32
N ASP A 72 -5.75 -2.05 15.50
CA ASP A 72 -6.11 -3.39 15.95
C ASP A 72 -7.12 -4.07 15.02
N VAL A 73 -8.17 -3.35 14.60
CA VAL A 73 -9.20 -3.87 13.69
C VAL A 73 -8.59 -4.24 12.33
N ALA A 74 -7.87 -3.32 11.70
CA ALA A 74 -7.27 -3.55 10.39
C ALA A 74 -6.16 -4.61 10.43
N ARG A 75 -5.35 -4.65 11.49
CA ARG A 75 -4.32 -5.68 11.69
C ARG A 75 -4.90 -7.05 11.95
N THR A 76 -6.00 -7.15 12.69
CA THR A 76 -6.70 -8.42 12.91
C THR A 76 -7.23 -8.98 11.58
N PHE A 77 -7.86 -8.11 10.77
CA PHE A 77 -8.31 -8.48 9.44
C PHE A 77 -7.16 -8.95 8.55
N GLY A 78 -6.08 -8.18 8.46
CA GLY A 78 -4.94 -8.51 7.61
C GLY A 78 -4.13 -9.72 8.13
N HIS A 79 -4.04 -9.92 9.45
CA HIS A 79 -3.48 -11.14 10.05
C HIS A 79 -4.25 -12.39 9.58
N ALA A 80 -5.59 -12.35 9.63
CA ALA A 80 -6.42 -13.46 9.19
C ALA A 80 -6.27 -13.73 7.68
N TRP A 81 -6.11 -12.69 6.86
CA TRP A 81 -5.81 -12.85 5.44
C TRP A 81 -4.42 -13.47 5.19
N LEU A 82 -3.38 -12.95 5.85
CA LEU A 82 -2.01 -13.47 5.72
C LEU A 82 -1.90 -14.94 6.16
N SER A 83 -2.53 -15.30 7.28
CA SER A 83 -2.45 -16.65 7.85
C SER A 83 -3.27 -17.69 7.09
N SER A 84 -4.44 -17.29 6.56
CA SER A 84 -5.28 -18.19 5.75
C SER A 84 -4.73 -18.42 4.34
N GLN A 85 -3.83 -17.55 3.85
CA GLN A 85 -3.29 -17.59 2.49
C GLN A 85 -4.39 -17.74 1.43
N ARG A 86 -5.55 -17.13 1.65
CA ARG A 86 -6.74 -17.33 0.81
C ARG A 86 -6.70 -16.60 -0.53
N SER A 87 -5.73 -15.72 -0.72
CA SER A 87 -5.31 -15.11 -1.99
C SER A 87 -3.88 -14.59 -1.89
N ALA A 88 -3.18 -14.46 -3.03
CA ALA A 88 -1.86 -13.81 -3.10
C ALA A 88 -1.97 -12.28 -2.99
N VAL A 89 -3.07 -11.73 -3.50
CA VAL A 89 -3.33 -10.30 -3.63
C VAL A 89 -4.63 -9.95 -2.91
N LEU A 90 -4.59 -8.86 -2.16
CA LEU A 90 -5.73 -8.27 -1.47
C LEU A 90 -5.81 -6.78 -1.82
N VAL A 91 -6.93 -6.37 -2.40
CA VAL A 91 -7.22 -4.98 -2.76
C VAL A 91 -8.16 -4.39 -1.72
N VAL A 92 -7.75 -3.28 -1.11
CA VAL A 92 -8.48 -2.60 -0.04
C VAL A 92 -8.58 -1.10 -0.35
N PRO A 93 -9.65 -0.41 0.09
CA PRO A 93 -9.74 1.04 -0.04
C PRO A 93 -8.55 1.75 0.61
N SER A 94 -8.06 2.84 0.01
CA SER A 94 -7.08 3.70 0.65
C SER A 94 -7.75 4.63 1.67
N VAL A 95 -7.12 4.78 2.84
CA VAL A 95 -7.53 5.78 3.84
C VAL A 95 -7.13 7.19 3.40
N VAL A 96 -6.01 7.29 2.68
CA VAL A 96 -5.45 8.57 2.19
C VAL A 96 -6.28 9.11 1.04
N ALA A 97 -6.53 8.28 0.02
CA ALA A 97 -7.30 8.64 -1.16
C ALA A 97 -8.54 7.74 -1.23
N ARG A 98 -9.67 8.19 -0.65
CA ARG A 98 -10.90 7.38 -0.51
C ARG A 98 -11.51 6.89 -1.83
N ALA A 99 -11.14 7.49 -2.96
CA ALA A 99 -11.54 7.07 -4.31
C ALA A 99 -10.60 6.02 -4.92
N GLU A 100 -9.48 5.72 -4.26
CA GLU A 100 -8.44 4.80 -4.73
C GLU A 100 -8.33 3.56 -3.83
N PHE A 101 -7.57 2.58 -4.31
CA PHE A 101 -7.35 1.32 -3.64
C PHE A 101 -5.85 1.04 -3.46
N ASN A 102 -5.50 0.61 -2.25
CA ASN A 102 -4.22 0.01 -1.94
C ASN A 102 -4.27 -1.48 -2.26
N VAL A 103 -3.10 -2.03 -2.58
CA VAL A 103 -2.90 -3.44 -2.90
C VAL A 103 -1.90 -4.02 -1.92
N LEU A 104 -2.31 -5.09 -1.24
CA LEU A 104 -1.48 -5.88 -0.36
C LEU A 104 -1.09 -7.16 -1.07
N VAL A 105 0.19 -7.50 -1.04
CA VAL A 105 0.70 -8.75 -1.61
C VAL A 105 1.29 -9.59 -0.49
N ASN A 106 0.87 -10.86 -0.40
CA ASN A 106 1.36 -11.81 0.59
C ASN A 106 2.60 -12.53 0.02
N PRO A 107 3.83 -12.19 0.45
CA PRO A 107 5.04 -12.80 -0.09
C PRO A 107 5.19 -14.28 0.28
N GLN A 108 4.39 -14.79 1.23
CA GLN A 108 4.40 -16.19 1.63
C GLN A 108 3.37 -17.04 0.88
N HIS A 109 2.50 -16.43 0.07
CA HIS A 109 1.48 -17.18 -0.68
C HIS A 109 2.14 -18.10 -1.73
N PRO A 110 1.70 -19.35 -1.90
CA PRO A 110 2.33 -20.30 -2.83
C PRO A 110 2.40 -19.81 -4.29
N GLU A 111 1.41 -19.02 -4.70
CA GLU A 111 1.33 -18.47 -6.06
C GLU A 111 2.04 -17.12 -6.25
N ILE A 112 2.79 -16.61 -5.27
CA ILE A 112 3.47 -15.30 -5.36
C ILE A 112 4.37 -15.19 -6.59
N GLY A 113 5.04 -16.28 -6.97
CA GLY A 113 5.94 -16.32 -8.12
C GLY A 113 5.25 -16.13 -9.47
N ARG A 114 3.91 -16.08 -9.51
CA ARG A 114 3.13 -15.77 -10.71
C ARG A 114 3.01 -14.27 -10.97
N ILE A 115 3.29 -13.43 -9.97
CA ILE A 115 3.30 -11.97 -10.13
C ILE A 115 4.66 -11.57 -10.69
N THR A 116 4.67 -10.90 -11.84
CA THR A 116 5.88 -10.38 -12.46
C THR A 116 6.06 -8.91 -12.09
N ILE A 117 7.31 -8.45 -12.05
CA ILE A 117 7.65 -7.06 -11.76
C ILE A 117 8.45 -6.45 -12.91
N SER A 118 8.21 -5.17 -13.20
CA SER A 118 9.03 -4.42 -14.14
C SER A 118 10.41 -4.11 -13.57
N GLU A 119 11.31 -3.66 -14.44
CA GLU A 119 12.54 -2.99 -14.01
C GLU A 119 12.21 -1.73 -13.19
N PRO A 120 12.93 -1.46 -12.09
CA PRO A 120 12.72 -0.26 -11.29
C PRO A 120 12.97 1.02 -12.10
N GLN A 121 12.04 1.95 -12.03
CA GLN A 121 12.12 3.25 -12.69
C GLN A 121 12.24 4.36 -11.64
N PRO A 122 13.07 5.40 -11.85
CA PRO A 122 13.18 6.50 -10.90
C PRO A 122 11.86 7.28 -10.79
N VAL A 123 11.49 7.66 -9.57
CA VAL A 123 10.38 8.59 -9.34
C VAL A 123 10.85 10.02 -9.56
N ILE A 124 10.23 10.71 -10.51
CA ILE A 124 10.45 12.14 -10.73
C ILE A 124 9.43 12.92 -9.90
N TRP A 125 9.87 13.37 -8.72
CA TRP A 125 9.04 14.17 -7.82
C TRP A 125 8.99 15.63 -8.25
N ASP A 126 7.80 16.22 -8.23
CA ASP A 126 7.64 17.66 -8.37
C ASP A 126 8.05 18.37 -7.07
N GLU A 127 9.02 19.28 -7.15
CA GLU A 127 9.54 20.00 -5.98
C GLU A 127 8.45 20.80 -5.25
N ARG A 128 7.40 21.22 -5.95
CA ARG A 128 6.25 21.96 -5.39
C ARG A 128 5.51 21.18 -4.31
N LEU A 129 5.64 19.85 -4.29
CA LEU A 129 5.06 19.00 -3.25
C LEU A 129 5.75 19.12 -1.89
N PHE A 130 6.96 19.71 -1.84
CA PHE A 130 7.83 19.71 -0.66
C PHE A 130 8.22 21.11 -0.17
N VAL A 131 7.99 22.15 -0.96
CA VAL A 131 8.22 23.53 -0.55
C VAL A 131 7.00 24.06 0.21
N SER A 132 7.22 24.56 1.43
CA SER A 132 6.20 25.35 2.12
C SER A 132 5.88 26.60 1.30
N PRO A 133 4.61 27.01 1.18
CA PRO A 133 4.29 28.31 0.60
C PRO A 133 5.05 29.38 1.39
N THR A 134 5.97 30.06 0.74
CA THR A 134 6.68 31.19 1.32
C THR A 134 5.66 32.32 1.46
N GLY A 135 5.29 32.62 2.72
CA GLY A 135 4.65 33.85 3.18
C GLY A 135 3.48 34.39 2.36
N ARG A 136 2.24 34.17 2.83
CA ARG A 136 1.24 35.25 2.71
C ARG A 136 1.56 36.26 3.81
N ALA A 137 2.00 37.45 3.39
CA ALA A 137 1.98 38.66 4.19
C ALA A 137 0.56 38.99 4.67
#